data_AF-A0A7Y3XXS9-F1
#
_entry.id   AF-A0A7Y3XXS9-F1
#
_cell.length_a   1.000
_cell.length_b   1.000
_cell.length_c   1.000
_cell.angle_alpha   90.00
_cell.angle_beta   90.00
_cell.angle_gamma   90.00
#
_symmetry.space_group_name_H-M   'P 1'
#
loop_
_entity.id
_entity.type
_entity.pdbx_description
1 polymer ?
#
loop_
_entity_poly.entity_id
_entity_poly.type
_entity_poly.pdbx_seq_one_letter_code
_entity_poly.pdbx_strand_id
1 'polypeptide(L)'
;MKKLILVALIAFTTSLAAAQNWAAVGVVSNAVHTLYTDTVDNVLYIGGEFKMLNGDTVFGIVKYDGSNFYRMGCGFEWDCTTTSIGNLGAAIYGANAICCYNNDIYATGGFSNSNGIQLNGLARWDGSDWQPFGTGLKNEYGGNAGGGYLKVLNNELYVCGYMDSCAGIAVNGIAKYNGVSWSAVHNIPRFNPNESNYITDVEVYNGDIYVCGNFYDSIGGDIWRIARWNGSQWVGVDGGMKG
;
A
#
# COMPACT_ATOMS: atom_id res chain seq x y z
N MET A 1 33.90 -39.22 -44.79
CA MET A 1 32.99 -38.12 -44.37
C MET A 1 33.66 -37.38 -43.20
N LYS A 2 34.17 -36.16 -43.44
CA LYS A 2 34.78 -35.34 -42.38
C LYS A 2 33.66 -34.62 -41.62
N LYS A 3 33.57 -34.82 -40.30
CA LYS A 3 32.59 -34.14 -39.45
C LYS A 3 33.13 -32.76 -39.07
N LEU A 4 32.40 -31.69 -39.44
CA LEU A 4 32.62 -30.34 -38.91
C LEU A 4 32.04 -30.29 -37.49
N ILE A 5 32.84 -29.85 -36.52
CA ILE A 5 32.37 -29.52 -35.17
C ILE A 5 32.30 -28.00 -35.10
N LEU A 6 31.09 -27.47 -34.89
CA LEU A 6 30.85 -26.05 -34.66
C LEU A 6 31.04 -25.77 -33.16
N VAL A 7 32.04 -24.97 -32.81
CA VAL A 7 32.23 -24.48 -31.44
C VAL A 7 31.65 -23.08 -31.38
N ALA A 8 30.52 -22.92 -30.68
CA ALA A 8 29.93 -21.61 -30.41
C ALA A 8 30.59 -21.02 -29.15
N LEU A 9 31.28 -19.90 -29.32
CA LEU A 9 31.85 -19.12 -28.21
C LEU A 9 30.75 -18.18 -27.69
N ILE A 10 30.21 -18.45 -26.50
CA ILE A 10 29.26 -17.56 -25.83
C ILE A 10 30.06 -16.68 -24.87
N ALA A 11 30.19 -15.40 -25.21
CA ALA A 11 30.81 -14.41 -24.33
C ALA A 11 29.73 -13.82 -23.41
N PHE A 12 29.90 -13.99 -22.10
CA PHE A 12 29.11 -13.28 -21.09
C PHE A 12 29.85 -11.99 -20.72
N THR A 13 29.28 -10.83 -21.04
CA THR A 13 29.76 -9.55 -20.52
C THR A 13 29.02 -9.24 -19.23
N THR A 14 29.72 -9.24 -18.10
CA THR A 14 29.16 -8.70 -16.84
C THR A 14 29.33 -7.19 -16.84
N SER A 15 28.28 -6.43 -17.12
CA SER A 15 28.29 -4.99 -16.82
C SER A 15 28.11 -4.81 -15.32
N LEU A 16 29.21 -4.50 -14.62
CA LEU A 16 29.12 -3.94 -13.27
C LEU A 16 28.53 -2.53 -13.41
N ALA A 17 27.22 -2.40 -13.25
CA ALA A 17 26.58 -1.10 -13.14
C ALA A 17 27.01 -0.48 -11.80
N ALA A 18 28.05 0.34 -11.84
CA ALA A 18 28.38 1.20 -10.72
C ALA A 18 27.31 2.30 -10.62
N ALA A 19 26.27 2.08 -9.83
CA ALA A 19 25.36 3.16 -9.43
C ALA A 19 26.11 4.07 -8.44
N GLN A 20 26.87 5.03 -8.95
CA GLN A 20 27.65 5.98 -8.13
C GLN A 20 27.18 7.43 -8.23
N ASN A 21 26.24 7.76 -9.11
CA ASN A 21 25.72 9.11 -9.24
C ASN A 21 24.25 9.17 -8.80
N TRP A 22 23.99 9.82 -7.67
CA TRP A 22 22.65 10.18 -7.25
C TRP A 22 22.27 11.51 -7.89
N ALA A 23 21.13 11.54 -8.58
CA ALA A 23 20.55 12.76 -9.14
C ALA A 23 19.12 12.90 -8.64
N ALA A 24 18.73 14.13 -8.27
CA ALA A 24 17.35 14.43 -7.96
C ALA A 24 16.52 14.31 -9.25
N VAL A 25 15.43 13.55 -9.18
CA VAL A 25 14.52 13.34 -10.30
C VAL A 25 13.39 14.36 -10.29
N GLY A 26 13.01 14.87 -9.11
CA GLY A 26 12.02 15.93 -8.95
C GLY A 26 11.99 16.49 -7.52
N VAL A 27 11.24 17.57 -7.33
CA VAL A 27 11.04 18.23 -6.04
C VAL A 27 9.56 18.24 -5.69
N VAL A 28 9.22 17.69 -4.53
CA VAL A 28 7.85 17.64 -4.00
C VAL A 28 7.66 18.62 -2.85
N SER A 29 6.42 19.11 -2.66
CA SER A 29 6.13 20.13 -1.64
C SER A 29 6.02 19.61 -0.20
N ASN A 30 5.92 18.29 0.01
CA ASN A 30 5.74 17.66 1.32
C ASN A 30 6.19 16.19 1.27
N ALA A 31 5.95 15.44 2.35
CA ALA A 31 6.36 14.05 2.51
C ALA A 31 5.85 13.10 1.41
N VAL A 32 6.77 12.25 0.94
CA VAL A 32 6.45 11.01 0.22
C VAL A 32 6.31 9.92 1.28
N HIS A 33 5.20 9.19 1.27
CA HIS A 33 4.95 8.10 2.21
C HIS A 33 5.15 6.73 1.58
N THR A 34 4.96 6.61 0.27
CA THR A 34 5.04 5.34 -0.42
C THR A 34 5.65 5.46 -1.81
N LEU A 35 6.39 4.41 -2.16
CA LEU A 35 6.93 4.17 -3.48
C LEU A 35 6.53 2.74 -3.86
N TYR A 36 5.94 2.58 -5.04
CA TYR A 36 5.62 1.27 -5.60
C TYR A 36 6.21 1.15 -7.00
N THR A 37 7.09 0.17 -7.20
CA THR A 37 7.69 -0.07 -8.51
C THR A 37 6.92 -1.18 -9.21
N ASP A 38 6.30 -0.85 -10.34
CA ASP A 38 5.80 -1.82 -11.29
C ASP A 38 6.95 -2.21 -12.23
N THR A 39 7.49 -3.41 -12.04
CA THR A 39 8.60 -3.93 -12.84
C THR A 39 8.17 -4.48 -14.19
N VAL A 40 6.87 -4.67 -14.43
CA VAL A 40 6.33 -5.14 -15.71
C VAL A 40 6.26 -3.98 -16.69
N ASP A 41 5.64 -2.88 -16.26
CA ASP A 41 5.49 -1.68 -17.09
C ASP A 41 6.63 -0.67 -16.92
N ASN A 42 7.58 -0.96 -16.01
CA ASN A 42 8.72 -0.10 -15.66
C ASN A 42 8.28 1.30 -15.19
N VAL A 43 7.27 1.34 -14.32
CA VAL A 43 6.67 2.56 -13.79
C VAL A 43 6.91 2.63 -12.28
N LEU A 44 7.35 3.79 -11.79
CA LEU A 44 7.40 4.10 -10.36
C LEU A 44 6.18 4.93 -9.97
N TYR A 45 5.35 4.39 -9.09
CA TYR A 45 4.25 5.10 -8.46
C TYR A 45 4.73 5.73 -7.15
N ILE A 46 4.32 6.97 -6.93
CA ILE A 46 4.78 7.78 -5.80
C ILE A 46 3.54 8.37 -5.12
N GLY A 47 3.39 8.07 -3.84
CA GLY A 47 2.25 8.53 -3.03
C GLY A 47 2.69 9.24 -1.76
N GLY A 48 1.91 10.20 -1.31
CA GLY A 48 2.17 10.91 -0.06
C GLY A 48 1.31 12.16 0.11
N GLU A 49 1.74 13.05 1.00
CA GLU A 49 1.04 14.28 1.37
C GLU A 49 1.51 15.51 0.58
N PHE A 50 2.23 15.30 -0.53
CA PHE A 50 2.70 16.38 -1.39
C PHE A 50 1.59 16.89 -2.31
N LYS A 51 1.57 18.19 -2.55
CA LYS A 51 0.58 18.83 -3.45
C LYS A 51 1.19 19.19 -4.78
N MET A 52 2.46 19.57 -4.74
CA MET A 52 3.19 20.03 -5.91
C MET A 52 4.33 19.07 -6.23
N LEU A 53 4.63 18.94 -7.51
CA LEU A 53 5.83 18.32 -8.05
C LEU A 53 6.40 19.24 -9.13
N ASN A 54 7.66 19.66 -8.99
CA ASN A 54 8.34 20.57 -9.93
C ASN A 54 7.57 21.87 -10.25
N GLY A 55 6.74 22.35 -9.32
CA GLY A 55 5.90 23.54 -9.49
C GLY A 55 4.51 23.26 -10.09
N ASP A 56 4.24 22.04 -10.53
CA ASP A 56 2.93 21.60 -11.00
C ASP A 56 2.10 20.97 -9.88
N THR A 57 0.80 21.21 -9.90
CA THR A 57 -0.13 20.69 -8.91
C THR A 57 -0.56 19.25 -9.25
N VAL A 58 -0.29 18.29 -8.36
CA VAL A 58 -0.48 16.84 -8.57
C VAL A 58 -1.25 16.09 -7.47
N PHE A 59 -1.37 16.68 -6.27
CA PHE A 59 -2.17 16.15 -5.14
C PHE A 59 -1.92 14.67 -4.77
N GLY A 60 -0.71 14.42 -4.29
CA GLY A 60 -0.41 13.27 -3.44
C GLY A 60 -0.17 11.97 -4.17
N ILE A 61 -0.33 11.93 -5.50
CA ILE A 61 -0.07 10.72 -6.27
C ILE A 61 0.33 11.00 -7.74
N VAL A 62 1.47 10.44 -8.12
CA VAL A 62 2.02 10.53 -9.48
C VAL A 62 2.62 9.18 -9.88
N LYS A 63 2.83 9.00 -11.19
CA LYS A 63 3.67 7.95 -11.73
C LYS A 63 4.85 8.51 -12.52
N TYR A 64 5.96 7.80 -12.55
CA TYR A 64 7.19 8.16 -13.22
C TYR A 64 7.64 7.02 -14.13
N ASP A 65 7.91 7.32 -15.40
CA ASP A 65 8.27 6.31 -16.43
C ASP A 65 9.78 6.18 -16.67
N GLY A 66 10.61 6.80 -15.83
CA GLY A 66 12.06 6.90 -16.03
C GLY A 66 12.51 8.17 -16.76
N SER A 67 11.59 9.01 -17.23
CA SER A 67 11.90 10.30 -17.86
C SER A 67 10.96 11.42 -17.42
N ASN A 68 9.66 11.14 -17.31
CA ASN A 68 8.61 12.11 -17.05
C ASN A 68 7.72 11.68 -15.88
N PHE A 69 7.22 12.67 -15.14
CA PHE A 69 6.15 12.46 -14.17
C PHE A 69 4.79 12.69 -14.83
N TYR A 70 3.83 11.86 -14.45
CA TYR A 70 2.44 11.97 -14.85
C TYR A 70 1.55 12.00 -13.61
N ARG A 71 0.66 12.99 -13.54
CA ARG A 71 -0.42 12.99 -12.55
C ARG A 71 -1.30 11.75 -12.73
N MET A 72 -1.82 11.23 -11.62
CA MET A 72 -2.83 10.18 -11.65
C MET A 72 -4.19 10.78 -11.31
N GLY A 73 -4.87 11.27 -12.35
CA GLY A 73 -6.18 11.91 -12.25
C GLY A 73 -6.09 13.22 -11.48
N CYS A 74 -7.07 13.45 -10.62
CA CYS A 74 -7.15 14.64 -9.78
C CYS A 74 -6.39 14.49 -8.45
N GLY A 75 -5.79 13.33 -8.21
CA GLY A 75 -5.11 12.99 -6.96
C GLY A 75 -6.09 12.84 -5.80
N PHE A 76 -5.62 13.10 -4.57
CA PHE A 76 -6.44 12.97 -3.36
C PHE A 76 -6.77 14.32 -2.74
N GLU A 77 -7.96 14.42 -2.13
CA GLU A 77 -8.45 15.63 -1.44
C GLU A 77 -8.53 16.87 -2.34
N TRP A 78 -8.73 16.65 -3.65
CA TRP A 78 -8.78 17.70 -4.65
C TRP A 78 -9.90 17.50 -5.67
N ASP A 79 -10.50 18.62 -6.07
CA ASP A 79 -11.47 18.74 -7.15
C ASP A 79 -10.84 19.47 -8.34
N CYS A 80 -10.49 18.71 -9.37
CA CYS A 80 -9.88 19.20 -10.61
C CYS A 80 -10.85 19.96 -11.52
N THR A 81 -12.14 19.99 -11.22
CA THR A 81 -13.10 20.84 -11.92
C THR A 81 -13.05 22.29 -11.45
N THR A 82 -12.44 22.55 -10.29
CA THR A 82 -12.26 23.90 -9.76
C THR A 82 -10.91 24.50 -10.17
N THR A 83 -10.93 25.74 -10.62
CA THR A 83 -9.70 26.54 -10.86
C THR A 83 -9.18 27.18 -9.58
N SER A 84 -9.94 27.11 -8.49
CA SER A 84 -9.61 27.74 -7.22
C SER A 84 -8.83 26.76 -6.35
N ILE A 85 -7.50 26.90 -6.35
CA ILE A 85 -6.57 26.18 -5.44
C ILE A 85 -6.68 26.66 -3.99
N GLY A 86 -7.87 27.13 -3.60
CA GLY A 86 -8.18 27.89 -2.40
C GLY A 86 -7.90 27.19 -1.09
N ASN A 87 -7.44 25.93 -1.11
CA ASN A 87 -6.99 25.22 0.07
C ASN A 87 -5.64 24.50 -0.09
N LEU A 88 -4.68 25.11 -0.79
CA LEU A 88 -3.27 24.71 -0.70
C LEU A 88 -2.72 24.75 0.75
N GLY A 89 -3.41 25.39 1.70
CA GLY A 89 -3.07 25.41 3.13
C GLY A 89 -3.66 24.30 4.00
N ALA A 90 -4.71 23.58 3.56
CA ALA A 90 -5.30 22.50 4.36
C ALA A 90 -4.40 21.25 4.37
N ALA A 91 -4.28 20.54 5.50
CA ALA A 91 -3.60 19.25 5.50
C ALA A 91 -4.28 18.32 4.49
N ILE A 92 -3.51 17.76 3.54
CA ILE A 92 -4.01 16.70 2.67
C ILE A 92 -3.65 15.38 3.32
N TYR A 93 -4.62 14.49 3.37
CA TYR A 93 -4.35 13.12 3.74
C TYR A 93 -3.93 12.38 2.47
N GLY A 94 -2.65 12.02 2.39
CA GLY A 94 -2.05 11.41 1.21
C GLY A 94 -2.31 9.90 1.08
N ALA A 95 -1.77 9.30 0.02
CA ALA A 95 -1.60 7.85 -0.05
C ALA A 95 -0.47 7.40 0.88
N ASN A 96 -0.77 6.44 1.76
CA ASN A 96 0.19 5.77 2.64
C ASN A 96 0.73 4.48 2.03
N ALA A 97 -0.04 3.83 1.15
CA ALA A 97 0.43 2.67 0.39
C ALA A 97 -0.16 2.65 -1.01
N ILE A 98 0.58 2.06 -1.94
CA ILE A 98 0.19 1.83 -3.33
C ILE A 98 0.60 0.40 -3.69
N CYS A 99 -0.23 -0.33 -4.43
CA CYS A 99 0.18 -1.58 -5.05
C CYS A 99 -0.57 -1.84 -6.35
N CYS A 100 0.02 -2.64 -7.24
CA CYS A 100 -0.69 -3.27 -8.35
C CYS A 100 -1.23 -4.63 -7.92
N TYR A 101 -2.49 -4.92 -8.24
CA TYR A 101 -3.11 -6.24 -8.11
C TYR A 101 -4.01 -6.49 -9.31
N ASN A 102 -3.83 -7.63 -9.99
CA ASN A 102 -4.56 -7.97 -11.23
C ASN A 102 -4.58 -6.84 -12.29
N ASN A 103 -3.43 -6.18 -12.50
CA ASN A 103 -3.24 -5.05 -13.42
C ASN A 103 -3.96 -3.74 -13.03
N ASP A 104 -4.59 -3.70 -11.87
CA ASP A 104 -5.20 -2.50 -11.33
C ASP A 104 -4.31 -1.89 -10.25
N ILE A 105 -4.25 -0.57 -10.19
CA ILE A 105 -3.54 0.15 -9.13
C ILE A 105 -4.51 0.45 -7.99
N TYR A 106 -4.10 0.12 -6.78
CA TYR A 106 -4.81 0.40 -5.55
C TYR A 106 -4.00 1.36 -4.70
N ALA A 107 -4.69 2.22 -3.99
CA ALA A 107 -4.11 3.11 -3.00
C ALA A 107 -4.91 3.07 -1.71
N THR A 108 -4.21 3.18 -0.60
CA THR A 108 -4.79 3.40 0.73
C THR A 108 -4.13 4.59 1.40
N GLY A 109 -4.85 5.24 2.30
CA GLY A 109 -4.37 6.45 2.96
C GLY A 109 -5.44 7.12 3.79
N GLY A 110 -5.12 8.27 4.37
CA GLY A 110 -6.12 9.05 5.12
C GLY A 110 -7.08 9.83 4.21
N PHE A 111 -6.91 9.79 2.89
CA PHE A 111 -7.77 10.51 1.94
C PHE A 111 -9.22 10.05 2.02
N SER A 112 -10.13 10.99 1.87
CA SER A 112 -11.58 10.80 1.93
C SER A 112 -12.25 10.91 0.57
N ASN A 113 -11.66 11.66 -0.37
CA ASN A 113 -12.24 11.93 -1.69
C ASN A 113 -11.21 12.15 -2.79
N SER A 114 -11.66 12.03 -4.04
CA SER A 114 -10.98 12.48 -5.25
C SER A 114 -12.03 12.99 -6.22
N ASN A 115 -11.86 14.20 -6.76
CA ASN A 115 -12.76 14.77 -7.75
C ASN A 115 -14.24 14.78 -7.33
N GLY A 116 -14.51 15.07 -6.05
CA GLY A 116 -15.87 15.03 -5.48
C GLY A 116 -16.44 13.63 -5.22
N ILE A 117 -15.73 12.56 -5.57
CA ILE A 117 -16.11 11.17 -5.30
C ILE A 117 -15.54 10.73 -3.95
N GLN A 118 -16.38 10.20 -3.07
CA GLN A 118 -15.95 9.70 -1.77
C GLN A 118 -15.23 8.35 -1.90
N LEU A 119 -13.99 8.29 -1.42
CA LEU A 119 -13.10 7.12 -1.49
C LEU A 119 -12.91 6.41 -0.14
N ASN A 120 -13.00 7.15 0.98
CA ASN A 120 -12.83 6.60 2.34
C ASN A 120 -11.54 5.76 2.53
N GLY A 121 -10.41 6.25 2.03
CA GLY A 121 -9.09 5.70 2.31
C GLY A 121 -8.74 4.39 1.61
N LEU A 122 -9.59 3.89 0.70
CA LEU A 122 -9.30 2.75 -0.16
C LEU A 122 -9.86 3.01 -1.57
N ALA A 123 -8.96 3.15 -2.53
CA ALA A 123 -9.30 3.50 -3.89
C ALA A 123 -8.64 2.58 -4.91
N ARG A 124 -9.31 2.42 -6.06
CA ARG A 124 -8.81 1.74 -7.26
C ARG A 124 -8.72 2.75 -8.39
N TRP A 125 -7.62 2.72 -9.14
CA TRP A 125 -7.43 3.50 -10.35
C TRP A 125 -8.14 2.84 -11.54
N ASP A 126 -8.98 3.57 -12.26
CA ASP A 126 -9.70 3.04 -13.44
C ASP A 126 -9.03 3.35 -14.79
N GLY A 127 -7.89 4.06 -14.76
CA GLY A 127 -7.20 4.56 -15.96
C GLY A 127 -7.36 6.07 -16.18
N SER A 128 -8.38 6.68 -15.58
CA SER A 128 -8.72 8.10 -15.70
C SER A 128 -8.92 8.81 -14.36
N ASP A 129 -9.58 8.16 -13.40
CA ASP A 129 -9.91 8.69 -12.09
C ASP A 129 -9.77 7.62 -10.98
N TRP A 130 -9.69 8.09 -9.74
CA TRP A 130 -9.72 7.22 -8.56
C TRP A 130 -11.16 6.91 -8.20
N GLN A 131 -11.48 5.62 -8.11
CA GLN A 131 -12.80 5.13 -7.75
C GLN A 131 -12.79 4.53 -6.34
N PRO A 132 -13.91 4.62 -5.59
CA PRO A 132 -14.05 3.93 -4.32
C PRO A 132 -13.95 2.43 -4.54
N PHE A 133 -13.30 1.73 -3.62
CA PHE A 133 -13.31 0.27 -3.61
C PHE A 133 -14.03 -0.26 -2.37
N GLY A 134 -15.27 -0.68 -2.58
CA GLY A 134 -16.20 -0.99 -1.49
C GLY A 134 -16.59 0.28 -0.72
N THR A 135 -16.83 0.15 0.58
CA THR A 135 -17.19 1.28 1.46
C THR A 135 -15.98 1.98 2.10
N GLY A 136 -14.76 1.59 1.72
CA GLY A 136 -13.50 2.12 2.25
C GLY A 136 -12.99 1.41 3.50
N LEU A 137 -12.08 2.09 4.21
CA LEU A 137 -11.52 1.66 5.49
C LEU A 137 -12.19 2.44 6.62
N LYS A 138 -12.69 1.72 7.62
CA LYS A 138 -13.30 2.34 8.80
C LYS A 138 -12.62 1.90 10.08
N ASN A 139 -12.61 2.80 11.05
CA ASN A 139 -12.26 2.50 12.44
C ASN A 139 -13.52 2.39 13.29
N GLU A 140 -13.32 2.07 14.57
CA GLU A 140 -14.37 1.86 15.58
C GLU A 140 -15.28 3.08 15.82
N TYR A 141 -14.91 4.26 15.32
CA TYR A 141 -15.74 5.47 15.36
C TYR A 141 -16.59 5.67 14.08
N GLY A 142 -16.51 4.75 13.12
CA GLY A 142 -17.25 4.75 11.85
C GLY A 142 -16.69 5.68 10.77
N GLY A 143 -15.61 6.43 11.08
CA GLY A 143 -14.91 7.32 10.15
C GLY A 143 -13.79 6.62 9.39
N ASN A 144 -13.13 7.33 8.47
CA ASN A 144 -11.94 6.82 7.79
C ASN A 144 -10.89 6.39 8.83
N ALA A 145 -10.37 5.16 8.66
CA ALA A 145 -9.32 4.58 9.50
C ALA A 145 -8.01 5.40 9.56
N GLY A 146 -7.83 6.39 8.69
CA GLY A 146 -6.65 7.25 8.67
C GLY A 146 -5.45 6.64 7.96
N GLY A 147 -5.66 5.53 7.24
CA GLY A 147 -4.65 4.86 6.44
C GLY A 147 -4.68 3.35 6.59
N GLY A 148 -4.24 2.69 5.53
CA GLY A 148 -3.95 1.26 5.51
C GLY A 148 -2.66 1.01 4.72
N TYR A 149 -2.11 -0.18 4.90
CA TYR A 149 -0.99 -0.71 4.14
C TYR A 149 -1.51 -1.77 3.18
N LEU A 150 -0.90 -1.83 2.00
CA LEU A 150 -1.27 -2.75 0.94
C LEU A 150 -0.14 -3.73 0.69
N LYS A 151 -0.52 -4.99 0.47
CA LYS A 151 0.43 -6.01 0.04
C LYS A 151 -0.26 -7.06 -0.82
N VAL A 152 0.44 -7.57 -1.82
CA VAL A 152 -0.02 -8.73 -2.58
C VAL A 152 0.75 -9.95 -2.13
N LEU A 153 0.03 -10.96 -1.64
CA LEU A 153 0.59 -12.23 -1.17
C LEU A 153 -0.26 -13.36 -1.75
N ASN A 154 0.37 -14.39 -2.31
CA ASN A 154 -0.32 -15.57 -2.84
C ASN A 154 -1.50 -15.23 -3.78
N ASN A 155 -1.35 -14.22 -4.64
CA ASN A 155 -2.37 -13.74 -5.58
C ASN A 155 -3.65 -13.20 -4.90
N GLU A 156 -3.55 -12.73 -3.67
CA GLU A 156 -4.59 -12.00 -2.96
C GLU A 156 -4.05 -10.63 -2.54
N LEU A 157 -4.92 -9.61 -2.57
CA LEU A 157 -4.63 -8.27 -2.08
C LEU A 157 -4.97 -8.21 -0.59
N TYR A 158 -3.99 -7.87 0.24
CA TYR A 158 -4.14 -7.65 1.66
C TYR A 158 -4.20 -6.15 1.94
N VAL A 159 -5.14 -5.76 2.80
CA VAL A 159 -5.18 -4.45 3.43
C VAL A 159 -4.99 -4.67 4.92
N CYS A 160 -4.06 -3.96 5.53
CA CYS A 160 -3.90 -3.93 6.98
C CYS A 160 -3.82 -2.51 7.53
N GLY A 161 -4.11 -2.31 8.80
CA GLY A 161 -4.10 -0.99 9.42
C GLY A 161 -4.83 -0.98 10.76
N TYR A 162 -5.09 0.23 11.27
CA TYR A 162 -6.01 0.46 12.37
C TYR A 162 -7.44 0.54 11.83
N MET A 163 -8.07 -0.62 11.63
CA MET A 163 -9.42 -0.70 11.06
C MET A 163 -10.26 -1.81 11.67
N ASP A 164 -11.55 -1.55 11.81
CA ASP A 164 -12.57 -2.52 12.23
C ASP A 164 -13.44 -2.99 11.05
N SER A 165 -13.38 -2.27 9.92
CA SER A 165 -14.00 -2.66 8.68
C SER A 165 -13.16 -2.30 7.46
N CYS A 166 -13.17 -3.20 6.48
CA CYS A 166 -12.57 -2.99 5.17
C CYS A 166 -13.59 -3.35 4.09
N ALA A 167 -13.88 -2.41 3.19
CA ALA A 167 -14.78 -2.60 2.05
C ALA A 167 -16.16 -3.19 2.42
N GLY A 168 -16.65 -2.91 3.64
CA GLY A 168 -17.97 -3.31 4.13
C GLY A 168 -18.02 -4.62 4.90
N ILE A 169 -16.89 -5.32 5.07
CA ILE A 169 -16.78 -6.48 5.96
C ILE A 169 -16.15 -6.08 7.30
N ALA A 170 -16.52 -6.75 8.39
CA ALA A 170 -15.88 -6.59 9.68
C ALA A 170 -14.55 -7.34 9.73
N VAL A 171 -13.51 -6.69 10.26
CA VAL A 171 -12.16 -7.23 10.39
C VAL A 171 -11.49 -6.70 11.66
N ASN A 172 -10.42 -7.33 12.11
CA ASN A 172 -9.62 -6.84 13.26
C ASN A 172 -8.24 -6.40 12.76
N GLY A 173 -8.22 -5.35 11.93
CA GLY A 173 -7.00 -4.73 11.42
C GLY A 173 -6.42 -5.33 10.13
N ILE A 174 -6.95 -6.44 9.61
CA ILE A 174 -6.48 -7.04 8.36
C ILE A 174 -7.59 -7.76 7.57
N ALA A 175 -7.64 -7.48 6.27
CA ALA A 175 -8.56 -8.07 5.30
C ALA A 175 -7.77 -8.57 4.08
N LYS A 176 -8.36 -9.51 3.34
CA LYS A 176 -7.84 -9.93 2.05
C LYS A 176 -8.92 -9.98 0.97
N TYR A 177 -8.53 -9.70 -0.26
CA TYR A 177 -9.36 -9.73 -1.46
C TYR A 177 -8.77 -10.70 -2.48
N ASN A 178 -9.59 -11.63 -2.95
CA ASN A 178 -9.16 -12.70 -3.87
C ASN A 178 -9.46 -12.42 -5.35
N GLY A 179 -9.80 -11.19 -5.70
CA GLY A 179 -10.26 -10.82 -7.05
C GLY A 179 -11.79 -10.90 -7.23
N VAL A 180 -12.52 -11.43 -6.25
CA VAL A 180 -13.97 -11.54 -6.27
C VAL A 180 -14.60 -10.93 -5.02
N SER A 181 -14.14 -11.31 -3.84
CA SER A 181 -14.70 -10.87 -2.56
C SER A 181 -13.64 -10.62 -1.49
N TRP A 182 -14.01 -9.77 -0.54
CA TRP A 182 -13.23 -9.49 0.67
C TRP A 182 -13.53 -10.53 1.76
N SER A 183 -12.53 -10.88 2.55
CA SER A 183 -12.66 -11.74 3.73
C SER A 183 -11.69 -11.32 4.85
N ALA A 184 -12.05 -11.61 6.10
CA ALA A 184 -11.15 -11.46 7.24
C ALA A 184 -10.03 -12.52 7.19
N VAL A 185 -8.83 -12.17 7.64
CA VAL A 185 -7.69 -13.10 7.64
C VAL A 185 -7.69 -13.93 8.92
N HIS A 186 -8.07 -15.20 8.78
CA HIS A 186 -8.05 -16.21 9.85
C HIS A 186 -8.73 -15.77 11.16
N ASN A 187 -9.75 -14.90 11.07
CA ASN A 187 -10.45 -14.32 12.22
C ASN A 187 -9.49 -13.86 13.33
N ILE A 188 -8.46 -13.09 12.96
CA ILE A 188 -7.48 -12.60 13.92
C ILE A 188 -8.20 -12.01 15.15
N PRO A 189 -7.86 -12.46 16.37
CA PRO A 189 -8.55 -11.98 17.56
C PRO A 189 -8.18 -10.52 17.82
N ARG A 190 -9.08 -9.81 18.49
CA ARG A 190 -8.77 -8.51 19.06
C ARG A 190 -7.93 -8.75 20.32
N PHE A 191 -6.62 -8.49 20.26
CA PHE A 191 -5.70 -8.84 21.34
C PHE A 191 -5.89 -8.00 22.62
N ASN A 192 -6.38 -6.76 22.46
CA ASN A 192 -6.80 -5.91 23.57
C ASN A 192 -8.29 -5.55 23.42
N PRO A 193 -9.18 -5.92 24.36
CA PRO A 193 -10.61 -5.65 24.22
C PRO A 193 -10.97 -4.16 24.13
N ASN A 194 -10.08 -3.26 24.58
CA ASN A 194 -10.32 -1.82 24.57
C ASN A 194 -9.70 -1.09 23.37
N GLU A 195 -8.92 -1.78 22.52
CA GLU A 195 -8.16 -1.15 21.42
C GLU A 195 -8.24 -2.01 20.15
N SER A 196 -8.43 -1.39 18.99
CA SER A 196 -8.38 -2.13 17.73
C SER A 196 -6.94 -2.50 17.38
N ASN A 197 -6.73 -3.65 16.73
CA ASN A 197 -5.41 -4.05 16.27
C ASN A 197 -4.90 -3.01 15.25
N TYR A 198 -3.74 -2.41 15.51
CA TYR A 198 -3.05 -1.59 14.51
C TYR A 198 -2.00 -2.46 13.82
N ILE A 199 -2.31 -3.01 12.66
CA ILE A 199 -1.37 -3.84 11.88
C ILE A 199 -0.65 -2.96 10.86
N THR A 200 0.68 -2.95 10.89
CA THR A 200 1.51 -2.12 10.00
C THR A 200 2.12 -2.89 8.85
N ASP A 201 2.25 -4.21 8.95
CA ASP A 201 2.74 -5.07 7.86
C ASP A 201 2.24 -6.50 8.02
N VAL A 202 2.24 -7.23 6.91
CA VAL A 202 1.89 -8.65 6.81
C VAL A 202 2.90 -9.33 5.88
N GLU A 203 3.40 -10.52 6.20
CA GLU A 203 4.38 -11.22 5.34
C GLU A 203 4.18 -12.73 5.37
N VAL A 204 4.52 -13.42 4.29
CA VAL A 204 4.59 -14.89 4.27
C VAL A 204 6.04 -15.33 4.41
N TYR A 205 6.32 -16.11 5.46
CA TYR A 205 7.63 -16.70 5.68
C TYR A 205 7.49 -18.18 6.03
N ASN A 206 8.24 -19.05 5.33
CA ASN A 206 8.16 -20.50 5.47
C ASN A 206 6.73 -21.08 5.38
N GLY A 207 5.86 -20.45 4.58
CA GLY A 207 4.47 -20.86 4.40
C GLY A 207 3.49 -20.35 5.45
N ASP A 208 3.97 -19.74 6.54
CA ASP A 208 3.14 -19.12 7.56
C ASP A 208 2.95 -17.63 7.28
N ILE A 209 1.77 -17.09 7.63
CA ILE A 209 1.50 -15.65 7.59
C ILE A 209 1.88 -15.01 8.92
N TYR A 210 2.61 -13.91 8.84
CA TYR A 210 3.05 -13.07 9.95
C TYR A 210 2.38 -11.71 9.83
N VAL A 211 2.02 -11.13 10.97
CA VAL A 211 1.56 -9.74 11.07
C VAL A 211 2.35 -9.04 12.16
N CYS A 212 2.63 -7.76 11.98
CA CYS A 212 3.24 -6.93 13.00
C CYS A 212 2.56 -5.57 13.10
N GLY A 213 2.78 -4.88 14.22
CA GLY A 213 2.22 -3.55 14.46
C GLY A 213 1.98 -3.28 15.94
N ASN A 214 1.12 -2.32 16.26
CA ASN A 214 0.79 -1.97 17.63
C ASN A 214 -0.44 -2.77 18.10
N PHE A 215 -0.19 -4.01 18.52
CA PHE A 215 -1.15 -4.88 19.20
C PHE A 215 -0.40 -5.77 20.18
N TYR A 216 -1.05 -6.15 21.28
CA TYR A 216 -0.48 -7.06 22.27
C TYR A 216 -1.61 -7.70 23.08
N ASP A 217 -1.36 -8.90 23.59
CA ASP A 217 -2.28 -9.56 24.52
C ASP A 217 -2.11 -8.93 25.92
N SER A 218 -3.11 -8.18 26.37
CA SER A 218 -3.08 -7.49 27.66
C SER A 218 -3.36 -8.41 28.86
N ILE A 219 -3.74 -9.67 28.62
CA ILE A 219 -4.16 -10.65 29.64
C ILE A 219 -3.11 -11.79 29.76
N GLY A 220 -1.84 -11.47 29.50
CA GLY A 220 -0.71 -12.35 29.79
C GLY A 220 -0.39 -13.40 28.72
N GLY A 221 -0.85 -13.21 27.49
CA GLY A 221 -0.44 -14.04 26.35
C GLY A 221 0.94 -13.69 25.78
N ASP A 222 1.44 -14.56 24.90
CA ASP A 222 2.78 -14.47 24.30
C ASP A 222 2.88 -13.53 23.08
N ILE A 223 1.80 -12.86 22.71
CA ILE A 223 1.75 -11.98 21.53
C ILE A 223 2.09 -10.55 21.92
N TRP A 224 3.24 -10.09 21.42
CA TRP A 224 3.72 -8.72 21.60
C TRP A 224 4.15 -8.15 20.25
N ARG A 225 3.27 -7.35 19.62
CA ARG A 225 3.50 -6.59 18.36
C ARG A 225 3.86 -7.39 17.11
N ILE A 226 4.02 -8.71 17.23
CA ILE A 226 4.19 -9.64 16.12
C ILE A 226 3.50 -10.96 16.45
N ALA A 227 2.74 -11.49 15.49
CA ALA A 227 2.06 -12.76 15.59
C ALA A 227 2.17 -13.53 14.28
N ARG A 228 2.14 -14.86 14.34
CA ARG A 228 2.07 -15.73 13.17
C ARG A 228 0.87 -16.67 13.25
N TRP A 229 0.31 -17.03 12.10
CA TRP A 229 -0.69 -18.08 12.01
C TRP A 229 0.00 -19.44 11.87
N ASN A 230 -0.25 -20.37 12.79
CA ASN A 230 0.38 -21.69 12.79
C ASN A 230 -0.47 -22.79 12.10
N GLY A 231 -1.49 -22.41 11.34
CA GLY A 231 -2.46 -23.33 10.74
C GLY A 231 -3.74 -23.53 11.55
N SER A 232 -3.76 -23.17 12.85
CA SER A 232 -4.93 -23.33 13.73
C SER A 232 -5.26 -22.09 14.56
N GLN A 233 -4.26 -21.31 14.95
CA GLN A 233 -4.43 -20.10 15.74
C GLN A 233 -3.29 -19.11 15.49
N TRP A 234 -3.52 -17.85 15.85
CA TRP A 234 -2.48 -16.84 15.93
C TRP A 234 -1.65 -17.07 17.20
N VAL A 235 -0.33 -17.13 17.05
CA VAL A 235 0.62 -17.35 18.15
C VAL A 235 1.71 -16.28 18.14
N GLY A 236 2.30 -16.04 19.31
CA GLY A 236 3.46 -15.16 19.44
C GLY A 236 4.68 -15.68 18.68
N VAL A 237 5.56 -14.75 18.32
CA VAL A 237 6.85 -15.08 17.69
C VAL A 237 7.96 -14.77 18.69
N ASP A 238 8.51 -15.82 19.30
CA ASP A 238 9.70 -15.79 20.18
C ASP A 238 9.70 -14.66 21.24
N GLY A 239 8.56 -14.43 21.90
CA GLY A 239 8.41 -13.41 22.94
C GLY A 239 8.13 -12.00 22.45
N GLY A 240 8.02 -11.78 21.13
CA GLY A 240 7.53 -10.57 20.49
C GLY A 240 8.56 -9.43 20.36
N MET A 241 8.11 -8.27 19.85
CA MET A 241 8.91 -7.06 19.72
C MET A 241 8.72 -6.17 20.95
N LYS A 242 9.65 -6.25 21.91
CA LYS A 242 9.67 -5.43 23.13
C LYS A 242 10.69 -4.29 22.94
N GLY A 243 10.26 -3.07 23.17
CA GLY A 243 11.09 -1.85 23.13
C GLY A 243 11.09 -1.18 24.49
#